data_AF-A0A7V9BA31-F1
#
_entry.id   AF-A0A7V9BA31-F1
#
_cell.length_a   1.000
_cell.length_b   1.000
_cell.length_c   1.000
_cell.angle_alpha   90.00
_cell.angle_beta   90.00
_cell.angle_gamma   90.00
#
_symmetry.space_group_name_H-M   'P 1'
#
loop_
_entity.id
_entity.type
_entity.pdbx_description
1 polymer ?
#
loop_
_entity_poly.entity_id
_entity_poly.type
_entity_poly.pdbx_seq_one_letter_code
_entity_poly.pdbx_strand_id
1 'polypeptide(L)'
;MNASTLTKSLEFLIDELPEIAPLDEYHRALVSHVHPMNWQNPEPPPRHNLVVIGAGTAGLGARGALVEKRLIGGDCLNVGCMPSKALLRAARAYADPRDAESYGVGVPAGVTVDFPAVMGRMRQLRAKITTHGSAKRFQSMGADVFLGEARFTGPEIIEVDGRTLRCKQAVIATGARAVAPPTFLLLGE
;
A
#
# COMPACT_ATOMS: atom_id res chain seq x y z
N MET A 1 -14.62 -14.62 -14.15
CA MET A 1 -13.29 -14.23 -14.67
C MET A 1 -12.41 -15.48 -14.70
N ASN A 2 -11.73 -15.76 -15.81
CA ASN A 2 -10.84 -16.93 -15.92
C ASN A 2 -9.43 -16.60 -15.38
N ALA A 3 -8.63 -17.63 -15.10
CA ALA A 3 -7.30 -17.46 -14.53
C ALA A 3 -6.33 -16.67 -15.43
N SER A 4 -6.48 -16.72 -16.77
CA SER A 4 -5.59 -16.03 -17.70
C SER A 4 -5.85 -14.52 -17.77
N THR A 5 -7.11 -14.09 -17.62
CA THR A 5 -7.47 -12.67 -17.49
C THR A 5 -6.94 -12.08 -16.19
N LEU A 6 -7.02 -12.82 -15.08
CA LEU A 6 -6.47 -12.38 -13.79
C LEU A 6 -4.94 -12.23 -13.82
N THR A 7 -4.23 -13.13 -14.49
CA THR A 7 -2.76 -13.04 -14.64
C THR A 7 -2.35 -11.81 -15.46
N LYS A 8 -3.00 -11.54 -16.60
CA LYS A 8 -2.73 -10.33 -17.40
C LYS A 8 -3.02 -9.03 -16.65
N SER A 9 -4.08 -9.00 -15.85
CA SER A 9 -4.41 -7.83 -15.02
C SER A 9 -3.41 -7.62 -13.88
N LEU A 10 -2.83 -8.71 -13.33
CA LEU A 10 -1.79 -8.63 -12.30
C LEU A 10 -0.42 -8.23 -12.86
N GLU A 11 -0.05 -8.68 -14.05
CA GLU A 11 1.17 -8.24 -14.76
C GLU A 11 1.09 -6.75 -15.08
N PHE A 12 -0.04 -6.29 -15.61
CA PHE A 12 -0.31 -4.85 -15.81
C PHE A 12 -0.21 -4.05 -14.50
N LEU A 13 -0.71 -4.61 -13.39
CA LEU A 13 -0.60 -3.97 -12.09
C LEU A 13 0.86 -3.89 -11.61
N ILE A 14 1.73 -4.85 -11.94
CA ILE A 14 3.16 -4.77 -11.60
C ILE A 14 3.84 -3.62 -12.36
N ASP A 15 3.54 -3.47 -13.65
CA ASP A 15 4.13 -2.39 -14.46
C ASP A 15 3.80 -1.01 -13.88
N GLU A 16 2.57 -0.84 -13.38
CA GLU A 16 2.11 0.38 -12.72
C GLU A 16 2.56 0.50 -11.24
N LEU A 17 2.72 -0.63 -10.55
CA LEU A 17 3.04 -0.77 -9.12
C LEU A 17 4.25 -1.70 -8.91
N PRO A 18 5.48 -1.29 -9.25
CA PRO A 18 6.66 -2.16 -9.11
C PRO A 18 6.87 -2.67 -7.67
N GLU A 19 6.33 -1.99 -6.65
CA GLU A 19 6.35 -2.40 -5.25
C GLU A 19 5.63 -3.73 -4.91
N ILE A 20 4.87 -4.29 -5.86
CA ILE A 20 4.19 -5.59 -5.72
C ILE A 20 4.96 -6.74 -6.39
N ALA A 21 6.12 -6.48 -6.98
CA ALA A 21 7.01 -7.55 -7.44
C ALA A 21 7.83 -8.12 -6.26
N PRO A 22 8.08 -9.44 -6.19
CA PRO A 22 7.53 -10.50 -7.05
C PRO A 22 6.08 -10.86 -6.68
N LEU A 23 5.31 -11.41 -7.62
CA LEU A 23 3.92 -11.86 -7.38
C LEU A 23 3.83 -13.23 -6.69
N ASP A 24 4.38 -13.32 -5.50
CA ASP A 24 4.19 -14.46 -4.61
C ASP A 24 2.79 -14.47 -3.96
N GLU A 25 2.51 -15.50 -3.16
CA GLU A 25 1.21 -15.65 -2.49
C GLU A 25 0.87 -14.46 -1.58
N TYR A 26 1.87 -13.83 -0.95
CA TYR A 26 1.66 -12.72 -0.02
C TYR A 26 1.33 -11.43 -0.76
N HIS A 27 1.98 -11.14 -1.88
CA HIS A 27 1.62 -9.99 -2.70
C HIS A 27 0.25 -10.16 -3.37
N ARG A 28 -0.12 -11.38 -3.78
CA ARG A 28 -1.49 -11.65 -4.26
C ARG A 28 -2.53 -11.40 -3.16
N ALA A 29 -2.26 -11.84 -1.93
CA ALA A 29 -3.13 -11.58 -0.79
C ALA A 29 -3.17 -10.10 -0.40
N LEU A 30 -2.05 -9.37 -0.51
CA LEU A 30 -2.01 -7.93 -0.33
C LEU A 30 -2.97 -7.22 -1.29
N VAL A 31 -2.78 -7.44 -2.60
CA VAL A 31 -3.56 -6.80 -3.67
C VAL A 31 -5.05 -7.13 -3.52
N SER A 32 -5.41 -8.38 -3.21
CA SER A 32 -6.82 -8.77 -3.03
C SER A 32 -7.53 -8.06 -1.88
N HIS A 33 -6.79 -7.46 -0.94
CA HIS A 33 -7.34 -6.65 0.14
C HIS A 33 -7.34 -5.14 -0.17
N VAL A 34 -6.24 -4.62 -0.72
CA VAL A 34 -5.99 -3.17 -0.77
C VAL A 34 -6.18 -2.55 -2.15
N HIS A 35 -6.29 -3.36 -3.20
CA HIS A 35 -6.69 -2.93 -4.55
C HIS A 35 -7.28 -4.14 -5.31
N PRO A 36 -8.48 -4.63 -4.94
CA PRO A 36 -9.02 -5.84 -5.54
C PRO A 36 -9.30 -5.62 -7.03
N MET A 37 -8.78 -6.49 -7.90
CA MET A 37 -8.92 -6.33 -9.37
C MET A 37 -10.37 -6.40 -9.88
N ASN A 38 -11.26 -7.00 -9.10
CA ASN A 38 -12.68 -7.07 -9.39
C ASN A 38 -13.51 -6.08 -8.57
N TRP A 39 -12.87 -5.07 -7.98
CA TRP A 39 -13.55 -4.00 -7.28
C TRP A 39 -14.47 -3.25 -8.23
N GLN A 40 -15.71 -3.03 -7.81
CA GLN A 40 -16.66 -2.21 -8.53
C GLN A 40 -16.88 -0.96 -7.70
N ASN A 41 -16.46 0.18 -8.25
CA ASN A 41 -16.71 1.47 -7.64
C ASN A 41 -18.23 1.65 -7.42
N PRO A 42 -18.66 2.13 -6.24
CA PRO A 42 -20.09 2.30 -5.94
C PRO A 42 -20.68 3.45 -6.77
N GLU A 43 -22.01 3.45 -6.93
CA GLU A 43 -22.70 4.59 -7.53
C GLU A 43 -22.69 5.78 -6.56
N PRO A 44 -22.16 6.95 -6.97
CA PRO A 44 -22.10 8.08 -6.08
C PRO A 44 -23.51 8.60 -5.74
N PRO A 45 -23.81 8.92 -4.47
CA PRO A 45 -25.00 9.69 -4.13
C PRO A 45 -24.96 11.07 -4.81
N PRO A 46 -26.08 11.80 -4.85
CA PRO A 46 -26.14 13.14 -5.45
C PRO A 46 -25.07 14.12 -4.89
N ARG A 47 -24.67 13.94 -3.63
CA ARG A 47 -23.60 14.71 -2.98
C ARG A 47 -23.04 13.98 -1.75
N HIS A 48 -21.72 13.92 -1.62
CA HIS A 48 -21.01 13.55 -0.40
C HIS A 48 -20.83 14.75 0.54
N ASN A 49 -20.89 14.52 1.85
CA ASN A 49 -20.46 15.54 2.81
C ASN A 49 -18.93 15.72 2.79
N LEU A 50 -18.20 14.62 2.62
CA LEU A 50 -16.74 14.58 2.60
C LEU A 50 -16.25 13.60 1.53
N VAL A 51 -15.29 14.06 0.72
CA VAL A 51 -14.46 13.20 -0.13
C VAL A 51 -13.02 13.28 0.36
N VAL A 52 -12.37 12.15 0.57
CA VAL A 52 -10.95 12.07 0.95
C VAL A 52 -10.17 11.47 -0.21
N ILE A 53 -9.19 12.21 -0.70
CA ILE A 53 -8.33 11.79 -1.82
C ILE A 53 -7.00 11.29 -1.25
N GLY A 54 -6.76 9.99 -1.39
CA GLY A 54 -5.62 9.27 -0.81
C GLY A 54 -6.04 8.48 0.43
N ALA A 55 -5.81 7.17 0.39
CA ALA A 55 -6.08 6.23 1.48
C ALA A 55 -4.81 5.83 2.23
N GLY A 56 -3.85 6.75 2.33
CA GLY A 56 -2.74 6.67 3.29
C GLY A 56 -3.18 6.99 4.71
N THR A 57 -2.24 6.98 5.67
CA THR A 57 -2.54 7.16 7.11
C THR A 57 -3.43 8.37 7.43
N ALA A 58 -3.28 9.48 6.71
CA ALA A 58 -4.07 10.70 6.92
C ALA A 58 -5.51 10.61 6.39
N GLY A 59 -5.78 9.71 5.44
CA GLY A 59 -7.11 9.56 4.82
C GLY A 59 -7.92 8.38 5.34
N LEU A 60 -7.29 7.40 5.98
CA LEU A 60 -7.98 6.24 6.53
C LEU A 60 -8.96 6.61 7.65
N GLY A 61 -10.14 5.97 7.65
CA GLY A 61 -11.15 6.14 8.69
C GLY A 61 -12.21 7.22 8.41
N ALA A 62 -12.16 7.85 7.24
CA ALA A 62 -13.19 8.79 6.81
C ALA A 62 -14.54 8.10 6.59
N ARG A 63 -15.63 8.76 7.03
CA ARG A 63 -17.01 8.39 6.69
C ARG A 63 -17.50 9.34 5.59
N GLY A 64 -17.67 8.82 4.38
CA GLY A 64 -17.86 9.59 3.15
C GLY A 64 -17.31 8.83 1.95
N ALA A 65 -16.82 9.53 0.93
CA ALA A 65 -16.05 8.89 -0.14
C ALA A 65 -14.57 8.82 0.21
N LEU A 66 -13.96 7.65 0.03
CA LEU A 66 -12.52 7.44 0.12
C LEU A 66 -12.00 7.04 -1.25
N VAL A 67 -11.10 7.84 -1.82
CA VAL A 67 -10.55 7.63 -3.15
C VAL A 67 -9.09 7.22 -3.07
N GLU A 68 -8.71 6.14 -3.75
CA GLU A 68 -7.30 5.68 -3.80
C GLU A 68 -6.93 5.23 -5.22
N LYS A 69 -5.80 5.74 -5.73
CA LYS A 69 -5.30 5.41 -7.07
C LYS A 69 -4.51 4.10 -7.08
N ARG A 70 -3.65 3.90 -6.08
CA ARG A 70 -2.73 2.77 -5.96
C ARG A 70 -3.25 1.82 -4.89
N LEU A 71 -2.45 1.52 -3.87
CA LEU A 71 -2.77 0.56 -2.81
C LEU A 71 -3.29 1.30 -1.58
N ILE A 72 -4.48 0.89 -1.08
CA ILE A 72 -4.98 1.36 0.21
C ILE A 72 -3.94 1.11 1.31
N GLY A 73 -3.84 2.04 2.26
CA GLY A 73 -2.82 2.07 3.31
C GLY A 73 -1.63 2.97 3.00
N GLY A 74 -1.49 3.41 1.73
CA GLY A 74 -0.44 4.31 1.28
C GLY A 74 0.96 3.80 1.60
N ASP A 75 1.93 4.73 1.69
CA ASP A 75 3.33 4.37 1.91
C ASP A 75 3.55 3.60 3.21
N CYS A 76 2.97 4.07 4.32
CA CYS A 76 3.19 3.49 5.64
C CYS A 76 2.98 1.97 5.66
N LEU A 77 1.89 1.49 5.05
CA LEU A 77 1.58 0.06 4.96
C LEU A 77 2.38 -0.64 3.86
N ASN A 78 2.46 -0.03 2.68
CA ASN A 78 2.91 -0.72 1.48
C ASN A 78 4.42 -0.67 1.29
N VAL A 79 5.08 0.48 1.46
CA VAL A 79 6.50 0.66 1.08
C VAL A 79 7.36 1.38 2.12
N GLY A 80 6.76 1.83 3.22
CA GLY A 80 7.39 2.69 4.22
C GLY A 80 7.55 1.99 5.56
N CYS A 81 6.86 2.49 6.58
CA CYS A 81 7.07 2.11 7.98
C CYS A 81 6.93 0.60 8.22
N MET A 82 5.87 -0.03 7.72
CA MET A 82 5.59 -1.44 7.99
C MET A 82 6.70 -2.35 7.42
N PRO A 83 7.04 -2.31 6.12
CA PRO A 83 8.18 -3.07 5.58
C PRO A 83 9.49 -2.75 6.30
N SER A 84 9.77 -1.47 6.54
CA SER A 84 11.02 -1.02 7.17
C SER A 84 11.18 -1.61 8.58
N LYS A 85 10.12 -1.62 9.38
CA LYS A 85 10.17 -2.18 10.75
C LYS A 85 10.26 -3.71 10.74
N ALA A 86 9.67 -4.39 9.75
CA ALA A 86 9.84 -5.84 9.60
C ALA A 86 11.31 -6.22 9.32
N LEU A 87 11.99 -5.44 8.45
CA LEU A 87 13.40 -5.61 8.12
C LEU A 87 14.32 -5.21 9.28
N LEU A 88 14.06 -4.08 9.94
CA LEU A 88 14.82 -3.65 11.12
C LEU A 88 14.77 -4.69 12.24
N ARG A 89 13.64 -5.39 12.42
CA ARG A 89 13.56 -6.48 13.41
C ARG A 89 14.46 -7.66 13.03
N ALA A 90 14.53 -8.03 11.75
CA ALA A 90 15.41 -9.09 11.28
C ALA A 90 16.89 -8.68 11.44
N ALA A 91 17.24 -7.44 11.10
CA ALA A 91 18.57 -6.89 11.31
C ALA A 91 18.97 -6.91 12.80
N ARG A 92 18.05 -6.54 13.71
CA ARG A 92 18.29 -6.62 15.16
C ARG A 92 18.49 -8.06 15.63
N ALA A 93 17.72 -9.01 15.11
CA ALA A 93 17.87 -10.43 15.44
C ALA A 93 19.23 -11.01 15.01
N TYR A 94 19.88 -10.44 13.99
CA TYR A 94 21.25 -10.76 13.62
C TYR A 94 22.28 -10.01 14.49
N ALA A 95 22.05 -8.73 14.76
CA ALA A 95 22.96 -7.90 15.53
C ALA A 95 23.06 -8.32 17.01
N ASP A 96 21.95 -8.73 17.63
CA ASP A 96 21.87 -9.16 19.03
C ASP A 96 22.90 -10.27 19.36
N PRO A 97 22.91 -11.44 18.68
CA PRO A 97 23.88 -12.49 18.97
C PRO A 97 25.32 -12.09 18.61
N ARG A 98 25.50 -11.26 17.56
CA ARG A 98 26.82 -10.77 17.14
C ARG A 98 27.48 -9.90 18.21
N ASP A 99 26.69 -9.08 18.91
CA ASP A 99 27.17 -8.11 19.91
C ASP A 99 27.05 -8.64 21.35
N ALA A 100 26.65 -9.92 21.52
CA ALA A 100 26.30 -10.53 22.81
C ALA A 100 27.46 -10.63 23.81
N GLU A 101 28.70 -10.73 23.33
CA GLU A 101 29.90 -10.85 24.16
C GLU A 101 30.09 -9.62 25.07
N SER A 102 29.67 -8.44 24.62
CA SER A 102 29.70 -7.20 25.42
C SER A 102 28.81 -7.25 26.68
N TYR A 103 27.86 -8.19 26.72
CA TYR A 103 26.98 -8.47 27.86
C TYR A 103 27.43 -9.71 28.66
N GLY A 104 28.62 -10.26 28.38
CA GLY A 104 29.11 -11.48 29.01
C GLY A 104 28.44 -12.76 28.50
N VAL A 105 27.74 -12.72 27.36
CA VAL A 105 27.05 -13.87 26.77
C VAL A 105 27.88 -14.42 25.60
N GLY A 106 28.36 -15.65 25.73
CA GLY A 106 29.06 -16.35 24.66
C GLY A 106 28.09 -16.91 23.62
N VAL A 107 28.28 -16.55 22.34
CA VAL A 107 27.51 -17.09 21.21
C VAL A 107 28.47 -17.76 20.23
N PRO A 108 28.22 -19.01 19.81
CA PRO A 108 29.04 -19.67 18.80
C PRO A 108 29.07 -18.88 17.48
N ALA A 109 30.23 -18.88 16.82
CA ALA A 109 30.38 -18.29 15.49
C ALA A 109 29.47 -18.99 14.45
N GLY A 110 29.17 -18.28 13.35
CA GLY A 110 28.48 -18.87 12.20
C GLY A 110 27.00 -18.53 12.07
N VAL A 111 26.52 -17.44 12.68
CA VAL A 111 25.17 -16.92 12.41
C VAL A 111 25.08 -16.46 10.94
N THR A 112 24.17 -17.06 10.18
CA THR A 112 23.92 -16.73 8.78
C THR A 112 22.58 -16.01 8.60
N VAL A 113 22.44 -15.27 7.49
CA VAL A 113 21.19 -14.59 7.12
C VAL A 113 20.70 -15.13 5.79
N ASP A 114 19.49 -15.70 5.79
CA ASP A 114 18.74 -15.99 4.57
C ASP A 114 17.90 -14.76 4.19
N PHE A 115 18.44 -13.92 3.32
CA PHE A 115 17.77 -12.70 2.91
C PHE A 115 16.44 -12.94 2.14
N PRO A 116 16.35 -13.92 1.22
CA PRO A 116 15.07 -14.34 0.66
C PRO A 116 14.00 -14.67 1.72
N ALA A 117 14.35 -15.43 2.77
CA ALA A 117 13.43 -15.73 3.87
C ALA A 117 13.03 -14.48 4.67
N VAL A 118 13.96 -13.54 4.91
CA VAL A 118 13.66 -12.25 5.56
C VAL A 118 12.65 -11.45 4.74
N MET A 119 12.84 -11.38 3.43
CA MET A 119 11.92 -10.68 2.53
C MET A 119 10.56 -11.39 2.44
N GLY A 120 10.53 -12.72 2.40
CA GLY A 120 9.30 -13.51 2.48
C GLY A 120 8.50 -13.23 3.76
N ARG A 121 9.18 -13.22 4.92
CA ARG A 121 8.56 -12.84 6.20
C ARG A 121 7.99 -11.42 6.18
N MET A 122 8.72 -10.46 5.61
CA MET A 122 8.22 -9.09 5.49
C MET A 122 6.91 -9.04 4.68
N ARG A 123 6.88 -9.69 3.51
CA ARG A 123 5.69 -9.74 2.65
C ARG A 123 4.52 -10.43 3.33
N GLN A 124 4.77 -11.55 4.03
CA GLN A 124 3.77 -12.26 4.82
C GLN A 124 3.14 -11.37 5.90
N LEU A 125 3.97 -10.67 6.69
CA LEU A 125 3.48 -9.75 7.72
C LEU A 125 2.66 -8.62 7.11
N ARG A 126 3.10 -8.09 5.95
CA ARG A 126 2.43 -6.99 5.24
C ARG A 126 1.02 -7.42 4.81
N ALA A 127 0.93 -8.57 4.14
CA ALA A 127 -0.33 -9.15 3.70
C ALA A 127 -1.29 -9.47 4.86
N LYS A 128 -0.77 -9.91 6.02
CA LYS A 128 -1.60 -10.20 7.19
C LYS A 128 -2.28 -8.95 7.75
N ILE A 129 -1.55 -7.83 7.85
CA ILE A 129 -2.06 -6.58 8.42
C ILE A 129 -3.18 -5.98 7.54
N THR A 130 -3.14 -6.20 6.22
CA THR A 130 -4.08 -5.56 5.29
C THR A 130 -5.52 -6.04 5.44
N THR A 131 -5.75 -7.17 6.13
CA THR A 131 -7.09 -7.61 6.55
C THR A 131 -7.83 -6.53 7.35
N HIS A 132 -7.10 -5.71 8.12
CA HIS A 132 -7.65 -4.62 8.92
C HIS A 132 -7.79 -3.29 8.15
N GLY A 133 -7.13 -3.16 7.00
CA GLY A 133 -7.10 -1.95 6.18
C GLY A 133 -7.50 -2.21 4.73
N SER A 134 -8.48 -3.09 4.51
CA SER A 134 -8.94 -3.50 3.18
C SER A 134 -10.05 -2.60 2.64
N ALA A 135 -10.22 -2.56 1.32
CA ALA A 135 -11.33 -1.86 0.67
C ALA A 135 -12.69 -2.30 1.23
N LYS A 136 -12.89 -3.62 1.37
CA LYS A 136 -14.10 -4.21 1.99
C LYS A 136 -14.31 -3.77 3.44
N ARG A 137 -13.22 -3.65 4.22
CA ARG A 137 -13.31 -3.23 5.61
C ARG A 137 -13.79 -1.79 5.71
N PHE A 138 -13.20 -0.87 4.93
CA PHE A 138 -13.64 0.53 4.91
C PHE A 138 -15.07 0.67 4.40
N GLN A 139 -15.46 -0.11 3.38
CA GLN A 139 -16.85 -0.18 2.93
C GLN A 139 -17.79 -0.63 4.04
N SER A 140 -17.43 -1.68 4.80
CA SER A 140 -18.24 -2.16 5.93
C SER A 140 -18.38 -1.14 7.08
N MET A 141 -17.47 -0.16 7.14
CA MET A 141 -17.49 0.94 8.12
C MET A 141 -18.25 2.18 7.61
N GLY A 142 -18.86 2.11 6.43
CA GLY A 142 -19.70 3.17 5.86
C GLY A 142 -18.97 4.14 4.93
N ALA A 143 -17.78 3.79 4.42
CA ALA A 143 -17.12 4.56 3.38
C ALA A 143 -17.51 4.07 1.98
N ASP A 144 -17.80 4.99 1.07
CA ASP A 144 -17.85 4.70 -0.36
C ASP A 144 -16.41 4.67 -0.89
N VAL A 145 -15.87 3.47 -1.12
CA VAL A 145 -14.48 3.32 -1.57
C VAL A 145 -14.42 3.32 -3.09
N PHE A 146 -13.76 4.34 -3.65
CA PHE A 146 -13.48 4.46 -5.07
C PHE A 146 -12.00 4.16 -5.34
N LEU A 147 -11.73 3.19 -6.20
CA LEU A 147 -10.40 2.91 -6.71
C LEU A 147 -10.23 3.59 -8.06
N GLY A 148 -9.24 4.47 -8.17
CA GLY A 148 -8.98 5.27 -9.35
C GLY A 148 -8.26 6.58 -9.04
N GLU A 149 -7.78 7.24 -10.09
CA GLU A 149 -7.17 8.55 -9.97
C GLU A 149 -8.24 9.64 -9.83
N ALA A 150 -8.10 10.48 -8.80
CA ALA A 150 -8.99 11.60 -8.55
C ALA A 150 -8.50 12.86 -9.28
N ARG A 151 -9.43 13.60 -9.87
CA ARG A 151 -9.17 14.92 -10.46
C ARG A 151 -10.27 15.90 -10.12
N PHE A 152 -9.92 17.09 -9.62
CA PHE A 152 -10.90 18.18 -9.52
C PHE A 152 -11.24 18.69 -10.93
N THR A 153 -12.52 18.66 -11.28
CA THR A 153 -13.06 19.26 -12.52
C THR A 153 -13.89 20.51 -12.24
N GLY A 154 -14.06 20.84 -10.96
CA GLY A 154 -14.63 22.09 -10.48
C GLY A 154 -14.41 22.24 -8.97
N PRO A 155 -14.87 23.35 -8.37
CA PRO A 155 -14.65 23.63 -6.94
C PRO A 155 -15.22 22.57 -5.99
N GLU A 156 -16.32 21.93 -6.39
CA GLU A 156 -17.03 20.90 -5.60
C GLU A 156 -17.18 19.57 -6.35
N ILE A 157 -16.41 19.38 -7.43
CA ILE A 157 -16.58 18.26 -8.36
C ILE A 157 -15.24 17.54 -8.54
N ILE A 158 -15.24 16.25 -8.22
CA ILE A 158 -14.10 15.34 -8.36
C ILE A 158 -14.51 14.22 -9.31
N GLU A 159 -13.70 13.95 -10.32
CA GLU A 159 -13.85 12.76 -11.18
C GLU A 159 -12.94 11.64 -10.71
N VAL A 160 -13.46 10.42 -10.72
CA VAL A 160 -12.73 9.19 -10.40
C VAL A 160 -13.24 8.08 -11.32
N ASP A 161 -12.37 7.53 -12.18
CA ASP A 161 -12.73 6.38 -13.03
C ASP A 161 -14.04 6.58 -13.82
N GLY A 162 -14.17 7.77 -14.44
CA GLY A 162 -15.37 8.16 -15.20
C GLY A 162 -16.61 8.52 -14.37
N ARG A 163 -16.53 8.44 -13.03
CA ARG A 163 -17.62 8.82 -12.11
C ARG A 163 -17.44 10.25 -11.61
N THR A 164 -18.53 10.98 -11.51
CA THR A 164 -18.55 12.34 -10.96
C THR A 164 -19.00 12.34 -9.51
N LEU A 165 -18.12 12.75 -8.60
CA LEU A 165 -18.38 12.90 -7.18
C LEU A 165 -18.57 14.38 -6.86
N ARG A 166 -19.73 14.74 -6.33
CA ARG A 166 -19.99 16.08 -5.81
C ARG A 166 -19.76 16.09 -4.30
N CYS A 167 -19.06 17.08 -3.76
CA CYS A 167 -18.76 17.13 -2.33
C CYS A 167 -18.96 18.52 -1.71
N LYS A 168 -19.35 18.55 -0.43
CA LYS A 168 -19.30 19.80 0.35
C LYS A 168 -17.87 20.14 0.79
N GLN A 169 -17.10 19.13 1.15
CA GLN A 169 -15.72 19.26 1.61
C GLN A 169 -14.86 18.19 0.96
N ALA A 170 -13.61 18.53 0.67
CA ALA A 170 -12.61 17.61 0.21
C ALA A 170 -11.37 17.68 1.11
N VAL A 171 -10.79 16.54 1.42
CA VAL A 171 -9.48 16.41 2.08
C VAL A 171 -8.49 15.85 1.07
N ILE A 172 -7.39 16.56 0.86
CA ILE A 172 -6.30 16.12 0.00
C ILE A 172 -5.26 15.46 0.90
N ALA A 173 -5.21 14.13 0.86
CA ALA A 173 -4.32 13.26 1.65
C ALA A 173 -3.45 12.38 0.74
N THR A 174 -3.00 12.93 -0.40
CA THR A 174 -2.32 12.20 -1.49
C THR A 174 -0.90 11.74 -1.17
N GLY A 175 -0.36 12.09 0.00
CA GLY A 175 0.99 11.72 0.41
C GLY A 175 2.09 12.39 -0.41
N ALA A 176 3.21 11.68 -0.58
CA ALA A 176 4.39 12.14 -1.29
C ALA A 176 4.94 11.02 -2.18
N ARG A 177 5.99 11.32 -2.96
CA ARG A 177 6.73 10.33 -3.75
C ARG A 177 8.23 10.59 -3.65
N ALA A 178 9.03 9.54 -3.77
CA ALA A 178 10.47 9.68 -3.86
C ALA A 178 10.87 10.47 -5.12
N VAL A 179 11.85 11.35 -4.97
CA VAL A 179 12.44 12.14 -6.05
C VAL A 179 13.93 11.83 -6.09
N ALA A 180 14.43 11.42 -7.26
CA ALA A 180 15.86 11.31 -7.49
C ALA A 180 16.45 12.73 -7.68
N PRO A 181 17.43 13.15 -6.86
CA PRO A 181 18.09 14.43 -7.07
C PRO A 181 18.77 14.49 -8.46
N PRO A 182 18.76 15.64 -9.16
CA PRO A 182 19.31 15.75 -10.51
C PRO A 182 20.75 15.23 -10.66
N THR A 183 21.58 15.38 -9.62
CA THR A 183 22.97 14.93 -9.60
C THR A 183 23.11 13.41 -9.76
N PHE A 184 22.14 12.61 -9.31
CA PHE A 184 22.18 11.16 -9.47
C PHE A 184 21.80 10.70 -10.88
N LEU A 185 21.11 11.54 -11.68
CA LEU A 185 20.78 11.24 -13.08
C LEU A 185 21.96 11.49 -14.04
N LEU A 186 22.93 12.30 -13.62
CA LEU A 186 24.13 12.64 -14.40
C LEU A 186 25.28 11.62 -14.24
N LEU A 187 25.21 10.77 -13.21
CA LEU A 187 26.22 9.75 -12.90
C LEU A 187 25.82 8.36 -13.42
N GLY A 188 24.91 8.29 -14.39
CA GLY A 188 24.33 7.03 -14.85
C GLY A 188 25.38 5.99 -15.21
N GLU A 189 25.40 4.90 -14.44
CA GLU A 189 25.32 3.49 -14.86
C GLU A 189 24.66 2.68 -13.73
#